data_AF-A0A8X8K572-F1
#
_entry.id   AF-A0A8X8K572-F1
#
_cell.length_a   1.000
_cell.length_b   1.000
_cell.length_c   1.000
_cell.angle_alpha   90.00
_cell.angle_beta   90.00
_cell.angle_gamma   90.00
#
_symmetry.space_group_name_H-M   'P 1'
#
loop_
_entity.id
_entity.type
_entity.pdbx_description
1 polymer ?
#
loop_
_entity_poly.entity_id
_entity_poly.type
_entity_poly.pdbx_seq_one_letter_code
_entity_poly.pdbx_strand_id
1 'polypeptide(L)'
;MTVPSHPVVAPGLVGTYPAEAEAGGGYVWDAVLEYRVWSHPERGAPDLADGSDYYHAFETHEEALEFSASSKGAEEPLALIVQEEYIDEPEPGRYVHVLERRVAEWHVPFLSRPRRTADTIPRFLAPDAPPNRLDILRGLA
;
A
#
# COMPACT_ATOMS: atom_id res chain seq x y z
N MET A 1 -16.93 1.14 -8.91
CA MET A 1 -16.86 1.51 -7.49
C MET A 1 -15.78 2.57 -7.38
N THR A 2 -16.07 3.73 -6.81
CA THR A 2 -15.05 4.76 -6.56
C THR A 2 -14.17 4.27 -5.42
N VAL A 3 -12.87 4.07 -5.68
CA VAL A 3 -11.93 3.69 -4.61
C VAL A 3 -11.77 4.93 -3.70
N PRO A 4 -11.92 4.80 -2.37
CA PRO A 4 -11.69 5.93 -1.48
C PRO A 4 -10.25 6.42 -1.64
N SER A 5 -10.09 7.66 -2.08
CA SER A 5 -8.80 8.35 -2.10
C SER A 5 -8.48 8.82 -0.69
N HIS A 6 -7.28 8.50 -0.19
CA HIS A 6 -6.82 8.92 1.13
C HIS A 6 -5.71 9.95 0.94
N PRO A 7 -5.73 11.07 1.68
CA PRO A 7 -4.67 12.06 1.56
C PRO A 7 -3.34 11.47 2.00
N VAL A 8 -2.26 11.82 1.29
CA VAL A 8 -0.90 11.56 1.73
C VAL A 8 -0.63 12.29 3.04
N VAL A 9 0.08 11.63 3.97
CA VAL A 9 0.31 12.19 5.32
C VAL A 9 1.31 13.34 5.33
N ALA A 10 2.22 13.40 4.36
CA ALA A 10 3.25 14.41 4.25
C ALA A 10 3.51 14.78 2.77
N PRO A 11 2.69 15.67 2.18
CA PRO A 11 2.82 16.06 0.76
C PRO A 11 4.24 16.47 0.35
N GLY A 12 4.95 17.22 1.20
CA GLY A 12 6.31 17.67 0.93
C GLY A 12 7.39 16.58 0.92
N LEU A 13 7.05 15.31 1.20
CA LEU A 13 7.94 14.16 1.10
C LEU A 13 7.63 13.26 -0.10
N VAL A 14 6.58 13.55 -0.87
CA VAL A 14 6.24 12.79 -2.08
C VAL A 14 7.40 12.83 -3.07
N GLY A 15 7.79 11.67 -3.59
CA GLY A 15 8.94 11.47 -4.48
C GLY A 15 10.28 11.37 -3.78
N THR A 16 10.33 11.40 -2.44
CA THR A 16 11.59 11.30 -1.67
C THR A 16 11.84 9.91 -1.07
N TYR A 17 10.83 9.04 -1.09
CA TYR A 17 10.94 7.69 -0.54
C TYR A 17 11.75 6.77 -1.48
N PRO A 18 12.56 5.83 -0.97
CA PRO A 18 13.28 4.87 -1.81
C PRO A 18 12.34 4.06 -2.72
N ALA A 19 12.83 3.64 -3.89
CA ALA A 19 12.08 2.76 -4.78
C ALA A 19 11.75 1.42 -4.10
N GLU A 20 12.66 0.91 -3.29
CA GLU A 20 12.49 -0.32 -2.51
C GLU A 20 11.44 -0.16 -1.40
N ALA A 21 10.55 -1.14 -1.29
CA ALA A 21 9.57 -1.28 -0.21
C ALA A 21 9.50 -2.74 0.23
N GLU A 22 8.98 -2.99 1.44
CA GLU A 22 8.88 -4.35 1.97
C GLU A 22 7.88 -5.19 1.17
N ALA A 23 8.23 -6.46 0.96
CA ALA A 23 7.39 -7.40 0.24
C ALA A 23 6.18 -7.83 1.08
N GLY A 24 5.08 -8.14 0.38
CA GLY A 24 3.84 -8.57 1.01
C GLY A 24 3.22 -7.44 1.82
N GLY A 25 2.32 -6.67 1.20
CA GLY A 25 1.69 -5.48 1.79
C GLY A 25 1.13 -5.68 3.20
N GLY A 26 0.86 -6.91 3.62
CA GLY A 26 0.38 -7.23 4.94
C GLY A 26 -1.12 -6.95 5.07
N TYR A 27 -1.55 -6.78 6.31
CA TYR A 27 -2.95 -6.90 6.68
C TYR A 27 -3.63 -5.60 7.11
N VAL A 28 -2.82 -4.61 7.52
CA VAL A 28 -3.25 -3.34 8.08
C VAL A 28 -2.45 -2.20 7.47
N TRP A 29 -2.91 -0.97 7.62
CA TRP A 29 -2.20 0.21 7.13
C TRP A 29 -2.45 1.39 8.07
N ASP A 30 -1.44 2.25 8.22
CA ASP A 30 -1.51 3.42 9.09
C ASP A 30 -1.71 4.71 8.31
N ALA A 31 -1.01 4.93 7.20
CA ALA A 31 -1.22 6.11 6.35
C ALA A 31 -0.68 5.88 4.95
N VAL A 32 -1.17 6.67 3.99
CA VAL A 32 -0.58 6.75 2.64
C VAL A 32 0.57 7.77 2.69
N LEU A 33 1.73 7.38 2.15
CA LEU A 33 2.91 8.22 2.03
C LEU A 33 2.95 8.90 0.65
N GLU A 34 2.71 8.14 -0.41
CA GLU A 34 2.63 8.61 -1.80
C GLU A 34 1.89 7.58 -2.66
N TYR A 35 1.37 8.04 -3.80
CA TYR A 35 0.87 7.16 -4.86
C TYR A 35 1.95 6.99 -5.92
N ARG A 36 2.24 5.75 -6.30
CA ARG A 36 3.29 5.40 -7.25
C ARG A 36 2.71 4.83 -8.52
N VAL A 37 3.26 5.26 -9.66
CA VAL A 37 3.05 4.61 -10.95
C VAL A 37 4.39 4.13 -11.45
N TRP A 38 4.56 2.81 -11.53
CA TRP A 38 5.74 2.18 -12.09
C TRP A 38 5.72 2.23 -13.60
N SER A 39 6.87 2.53 -14.20
CA SER A 39 7.10 2.70 -15.63
C SER A 39 8.19 1.75 -16.10
N HIS A 40 7.90 1.05 -17.19
CA HIS A 40 8.67 -0.06 -17.71
C HIS A 40 9.20 0.23 -19.13
N PRO A 41 10.50 0.54 -19.30
CA PRO A 41 11.08 0.80 -20.62
C PRO A 41 10.87 -0.36 -21.61
N GLU A 42 10.93 -1.60 -21.13
CA GLU A 42 10.69 -2.81 -21.93
C GLU A 42 9.24 -2.94 -22.42
N ARG A 43 8.29 -2.26 -21.75
CA ARG A 43 6.89 -2.13 -22.16
C ARG A 43 6.62 -0.84 -22.96
N GLY A 44 7.67 -0.06 -23.23
CA GLY A 44 7.63 1.12 -24.08
C GLY A 44 7.49 2.45 -23.34
N ALA A 45 7.75 2.49 -22.03
CA ALA A 45 7.98 3.76 -21.34
C ALA A 45 9.30 4.41 -21.80
N PRO A 46 9.49 5.72 -21.62
CA PRO A 46 10.79 6.36 -21.86
C PRO A 46 11.88 5.71 -21.00
N ASP A 47 13.08 5.56 -21.57
CA ASP A 47 14.22 5.05 -20.81
C ASP A 47 14.89 6.19 -20.03
N LEU A 48 14.46 6.37 -18.78
CA LEU A 48 14.98 7.40 -17.87
C LEU A 48 15.98 6.85 -16.84
N ALA A 49 16.19 5.54 -16.82
CA ALA A 49 16.93 4.82 -15.78
C ALA A 49 17.80 3.69 -16.36
N ASP A 50 18.38 3.91 -17.55
CA ASP A 50 19.31 3.00 -18.23
C ASP A 50 18.77 1.56 -18.34
N GLY A 51 17.52 1.44 -18.76
CA GLY A 51 16.79 0.18 -18.94
C GLY A 51 16.16 -0.37 -17.66
N SER A 52 16.31 0.30 -16.52
CA SER A 52 15.67 -0.09 -15.26
C SER A 52 14.25 0.46 -15.15
N ASP A 53 13.42 -0.24 -14.38
CA ASP A 53 12.12 0.27 -13.96
C ASP A 53 12.28 1.48 -13.03
N TYR A 54 11.35 2.43 -13.13
CA TYR A 54 11.30 3.61 -12.29
C TYR A 54 9.85 3.96 -11.96
N TYR A 55 9.64 4.81 -10.97
CA TYR A 55 8.30 5.23 -10.59
C TYR A 55 8.14 6.74 -10.66
N HIS A 56 6.90 7.18 -10.88
CA HIS A 56 6.44 8.54 -10.65
C HIS A 56 5.61 8.58 -9.38
N ALA A 57 5.87 9.56 -8.52
CA ALA A 57 5.13 9.74 -7.27
C ALA A 57 4.14 10.90 -7.36
N PHE A 58 2.98 10.73 -6.74
CA PHE A 58 1.87 11.67 -6.75
C PHE A 58 1.28 11.83 -5.35
N GLU A 59 0.74 13.01 -5.08
CA GLU A 59 0.03 13.30 -3.83
C GLU A 59 -1.37 12.68 -3.82
N THR A 60 -1.97 12.50 -5.00
CA THR A 60 -3.34 11.99 -5.13
C THR A 60 -3.42 10.77 -6.03
N HIS A 61 -4.37 9.87 -5.70
CA HIS A 61 -4.68 8.72 -6.55
C HIS A 61 -5.20 9.15 -7.93
N GLU A 62 -5.91 10.28 -8.02
CA GLU A 62 -6.48 10.77 -9.27
C GLU A 62 -5.40 11.17 -10.28
N GLU A 63 -4.39 11.93 -9.83
CA GLU A 63 -3.24 12.31 -10.68
C GLU A 63 -2.44 11.07 -11.12
N ALA A 64 -2.20 10.14 -10.20
CA ALA A 64 -1.52 8.88 -10.52
C ALA A 64 -2.30 8.07 -11.57
N LEU A 65 -3.64 8.01 -11.43
CA LEU A 65 -4.50 7.28 -12.34
C LEU A 65 -4.52 7.93 -13.73
N GLU A 66 -4.64 9.26 -13.81
CA GLU A 66 -4.57 10.01 -15.08
C GLU A 66 -3.23 9.80 -15.79
N PHE A 67 -2.13 9.84 -15.04
CA PHE A 67 -0.80 9.57 -15.57
C PHE A 67 -0.68 8.14 -16.10
N SER A 68 -1.11 7.14 -15.32
CA SER A 68 -1.04 5.72 -15.74
C SER A 68 -1.83 5.45 -17.02
N ALA A 69 -3.02 6.05 -17.16
CA ALA A 69 -3.88 5.87 -18.33
C ALA A 69 -3.33 6.52 -19.61
N SER A 70 -2.48 7.54 -19.48
CA SER A 70 -1.90 8.29 -20.61
C SER A 70 -0.46 7.90 -20.93
N SER A 71 0.20 7.13 -20.06
CA SER A 71 1.61 6.76 -20.19
C SER A 71 1.79 5.34 -20.68
N LYS A 72 2.45 5.20 -21.84
CA LYS A 72 2.79 3.88 -22.37
C LYS A 72 3.80 3.18 -21.46
N GLY A 73 3.57 1.89 -21.18
CA GLY A 73 4.43 1.08 -20.32
C GLY A 73 4.29 1.38 -18.83
N ALA A 74 3.31 2.18 -18.42
CA ALA A 74 2.99 2.41 -17.02
C ALA A 74 2.07 1.31 -16.44
N GLU A 75 2.23 1.01 -15.16
CA GLU A 75 1.32 0.14 -14.39
C GLU A 75 0.15 0.93 -13.76
N GLU A 76 -0.82 0.22 -13.21
CA GLU A 76 -1.85 0.84 -12.39
C GLU A 76 -1.24 1.44 -11.11
N PRO A 77 -1.81 2.53 -10.56
CA PRO A 77 -1.29 3.14 -9.34
C PRO A 77 -1.26 2.17 -8.15
N LEU A 78 -0.16 2.23 -7.41
CA LEU A 78 -0.02 1.67 -6.07
C LEU A 78 -0.01 2.78 -5.03
N ALA A 79 -0.40 2.47 -3.81
CA ALA A 79 -0.21 3.33 -2.66
C ALA A 79 0.99 2.83 -1.85
N LEU A 80 2.02 3.66 -1.71
CA LEU A 80 3.03 3.44 -0.69
C LEU A 80 2.40 3.77 0.66
N ILE A 81 2.33 2.77 1.54
CA ILE A 81 1.78 2.94 2.87
C ILE A 81 2.86 2.80 3.93
N VAL A 82 2.64 3.45 5.07
CA VAL A 82 3.36 3.15 6.31
C VAL A 82 2.52 2.24 7.18
N GLN A 83 3.20 1.34 7.87
CA GLN A 83 2.68 0.54 8.98
C GLN A 83 3.56 0.87 10.18
N GLU A 84 3.01 1.50 11.21
CA GLU A 84 3.74 1.75 12.46
C GLU A 84 3.91 0.45 13.25
N GLU A 85 2.94 -0.45 13.10
CA GLU A 85 2.95 -1.82 13.58
C GLU A 85 2.18 -2.67 12.57
N TYR A 86 2.52 -3.95 12.44
CA TYR A 86 1.89 -4.83 11.46
C TYR A 86 1.64 -6.23 11.97
N ILE A 87 0.86 -6.98 11.19
CA ILE A 87 0.64 -8.41 11.38
C ILE A 87 1.50 -9.13 10.36
N ASP A 88 2.42 -9.94 10.85
CA ASP A 88 3.17 -10.90 10.04
C ASP A 88 2.45 -12.25 10.01
N GLU A 89 2.57 -12.96 8.90
CA GLU A 89 2.06 -14.32 8.72
C GLU A 89 3.18 -15.22 8.18
N PRO A 90 4.15 -15.62 9.02
CA PRO A 90 5.28 -16.43 8.58
C PRO A 90 4.85 -17.80 8.04
N GLU A 91 3.71 -18.31 8.51
CA GLU A 91 3.08 -19.55 8.05
C GLU A 91 1.58 -19.30 7.89
N PRO A 92 0.92 -19.89 6.87
CA PRO A 92 -0.52 -19.70 6.68
C PRO A 92 -1.32 -19.97 7.96
N GLY A 93 -2.10 -18.97 8.38
CA GLY A 93 -2.91 -19.00 9.60
C GLY A 93 -2.18 -18.65 10.90
N ARG A 94 -0.86 -18.47 10.87
CA ARG A 94 -0.05 -18.07 12.03
C ARG A 94 0.22 -16.58 12.00
N TYR A 95 -0.55 -15.82 12.78
CA TYR A 95 -0.44 -14.37 12.83
C TYR A 95 0.40 -13.89 14.02
N VAL A 96 1.34 -12.99 13.77
CA VAL A 96 2.24 -12.42 14.77
C VAL A 96 2.15 -10.89 14.74
N HIS A 97 2.00 -10.26 15.89
CA HIS A 97 2.09 -8.80 16.02
C HIS A 97 3.55 -8.37 16.00
N VAL A 98 3.91 -7.53 15.05
CA VAL A 98 5.24 -6.91 14.97
C VAL A 98 5.13 -5.43 15.31
N LEU A 99 5.88 -5.03 16.35
CA LEU A 99 5.97 -3.65 16.86
C LEU A 99 7.12 -2.89 16.19
N GLU A 100 7.15 -2.92 14.87
CA GLU A 100 8.19 -2.28 14.07
C GLU A 100 7.55 -1.50 12.93
N ARG A 101 8.15 -0.35 12.62
CA ARG A 101 7.71 0.52 11.53
C ARG A 101 8.26 -0.01 10.21
N ARG A 102 7.38 -0.15 9.21
CA ARG A 102 7.78 -0.49 7.83
C ARG A 102 6.97 0.25 6.77
N VAL A 103 7.45 0.18 5.54
CA VAL A 103 6.78 0.72 4.34
C VAL A 103 6.54 -0.39 3.34
N ALA A 104 5.37 -0.39 2.72
CA ALA A 104 4.98 -1.40 1.74
C ALA A 104 4.07 -0.80 0.67
N GLU A 105 4.03 -1.42 -0.50
CA GLU A 105 3.14 -1.01 -1.58
C GLU A 105 1.84 -1.82 -1.57
N TRP A 106 0.71 -1.11 -1.66
CA TRP A 106 -0.63 -1.68 -1.74
C TRP A 106 -1.30 -1.34 -3.05
N HIS A 107 -2.03 -2.30 -3.62
CA HIS A 107 -3.06 -1.98 -4.60
C HIS A 107 -4.06 -1.00 -3.96
N VAL A 108 -4.34 0.11 -4.66
CA VAL A 108 -5.20 1.19 -4.14
C VAL A 108 -6.57 0.70 -3.63
N PRO A 109 -7.24 -0.31 -4.24
CA PRO A 109 -8.46 -0.88 -3.67
C PRO A 109 -8.34 -1.42 -2.23
N PHE A 110 -7.15 -1.83 -1.77
CA PHE A 110 -6.95 -2.27 -0.39
C PHE A 110 -7.06 -1.15 0.63
N LEU A 111 -6.98 0.12 0.21
CA LEU A 111 -7.25 1.26 1.09
C LEU A 111 -8.74 1.41 1.48
N SER A 112 -9.64 0.62 0.88
CA SER A 112 -11.01 0.47 1.38
C SER A 112 -11.10 -0.33 2.68
N ARG A 113 -10.05 -1.10 3.02
CA ARG A 113 -9.96 -1.81 4.30
C ARG A 113 -9.89 -0.81 5.45
N PRO A 114 -10.45 -1.13 6.63
CA PRO A 114 -10.36 -0.27 7.81
C PRO A 114 -8.90 0.11 8.11
N ARG A 115 -8.67 1.40 8.33
CA ARG A 115 -7.38 1.92 8.80
C ARG A 115 -7.05 1.33 10.18
N ARG A 116 -5.78 1.02 10.42
CA ARG A 116 -5.33 0.50 11.72
C ARG A 116 -5.65 1.51 12.83
N THR A 117 -6.09 0.98 13.96
CA THR A 117 -6.23 1.68 15.24
C THR A 117 -5.45 0.93 16.31
N ALA A 118 -5.29 1.53 17.48
CA ALA A 118 -4.67 0.86 18.64
C ALA A 118 -5.33 -0.49 18.99
N ASP A 119 -6.62 -0.66 18.66
CA ASP A 119 -7.36 -1.88 18.95
C ASP A 119 -7.32 -2.93 17.82
N THR A 120 -6.89 -2.56 16.60
CA THR A 120 -7.06 -3.41 15.41
C THR A 120 -6.30 -4.74 15.55
N ILE A 121 -5.01 -4.68 15.89
CA ILE A 121 -4.17 -5.89 16.03
C ILE A 121 -4.51 -6.66 17.31
N PRO A 122 -4.65 -6.01 18.50
CA PRO A 122 -5.05 -6.71 19.71
C PRO A 122 -6.38 -7.47 19.58
N ARG A 123 -7.41 -6.87 18.97
CA ARG A 123 -8.69 -7.55 18.74
C ARG A 123 -8.58 -8.71 17.75
N PHE A 124 -7.73 -8.57 16.73
CA PHE A 124 -7.52 -9.62 15.75
C PHE A 124 -6.84 -10.87 16.36
N LEU A 125 -5.89 -10.66 17.27
CA LEU A 125 -5.12 -11.72 17.93
C LEU A 125 -5.75 -12.24 19.23
N ALA A 126 -6.85 -11.64 19.70
CA ALA A 126 -7.48 -12.03 20.95
C ALA A 126 -7.93 -13.51 20.93
N PRO A 127 -7.88 -14.23 22.08
CA PRO A 127 -8.32 -15.63 22.17
C PRO A 127 -9.79 -15.83 21.79
N ASP A 128 -10.61 -14.79 21.94
CA ASP A 128 -12.03 -14.72 21.63
C ASP A 128 -12.31 -13.95 20.33
N ALA A 129 -11.30 -13.69 19.50
CA ALA A 129 -11.48 -13.07 18.20
C ALA A 129 -12.49 -13.88 17.36
N PRO A 130 -13.41 -13.21 16.65
CA PRO A 130 -14.46 -13.90 15.93
C PRO A 130 -13.88 -14.74 14.78
N PRO A 131 -14.53 -15.86 14.39
CA PRO A 131 -14.02 -16.73 13.31
C PRO A 131 -13.80 -16.00 11.97
N ASN A 132 -14.57 -14.94 11.70
CA ASN A 132 -14.45 -14.09 10.50
C ASN A 132 -13.51 -12.88 10.70
N ARG A 133 -12.59 -12.92 11.68
CA ARG A 133 -11.66 -11.81 11.96
C ARG A 133 -10.87 -11.30 10.74
N LEU A 134 -10.54 -12.17 9.79
CA LEU A 134 -9.88 -11.78 8.54
C LEU A 134 -10.79 -10.95 7.64
N ASP A 135 -12.07 -11.30 7.54
CA ASP A 135 -13.03 -10.56 6.73
C ASP A 135 -13.30 -9.19 7.35
N ILE A 136 -13.39 -9.12 8.68
CA ILE A 136 -13.48 -7.84 9.42
C ILE A 136 -12.27 -6.96 9.09
N LEU A 137 -11.06 -7.52 9.15
CA LEU A 137 -9.81 -6.80 8.84
C LEU A 137 -9.74 -6.32 7.39
N ARG A 138 -10.38 -7.08 6.48
CA ARG A 138 -10.49 -6.75 5.06
C ARG A 138 -11.69 -5.84 4.74
N GLY A 139 -12.50 -5.46 5.73
CA GLY A 139 -13.69 -4.63 5.52
C GLY A 139 -14.81 -5.34 4.75
N LEU A 140 -14.89 -6.68 4.85
CA LEU A 140 -15.86 -7.53 4.15
C LEU A 140 -17.00 -8.04 5.06
N ALA A 141 -16.98 -7.68 6.34
CA ALA A 141 -17.95 -8.11 7.35
C ALA A 141 -19.21 -7.23 7.40
#